data_AF-T0QZU6-F1
#
_entry.id   AF-T0QZU6-F1
#
_cell.length_a   1.000
_cell.length_b   1.000
_cell.length_c   1.000
_cell.angle_alpha   90.00
_cell.angle_beta   90.00
_cell.angle_gamma   90.00
#
_symmetry.space_group_name_H-M   'P 1'
#
loop_
_entity.id
_entity.type
_entity.pdbx_description
1 polymer ?
#
loop_
_entity_poly.entity_id
_entity_poly.type
_entity_poly.pdbx_seq_one_letter_code
_entity_poly.pdbx_strand_id
1 'polypeptide(L)'
;MWHPWQLLSTLRRPARVLDKVTTTHHRVLDHVTAKLTHHPLLFPQGFFSDGWGDLHVPSLLSQRLATDEKFAVAPIVDLQLTPLRRLRRQAPLIVQGSFRTTLRDHAVLLPPVCHTAYFELILPPEMAATASTSPLHIDGSKRPLVVLLPGTGEHGCTHRRLSVAEPLARAGVATLVLEGAFYGRRRPPNQKGSKLRHVSDLPILGLTTIEEAKSLLHHFQSHFQFEQLVVAGGSMGGLHAAMTAALYPGDVGAASWVAPPSAIPAFTRGLLALSCNWQSLSQQKELAMIDHLLSGHVSDYATAYSDEVAHVKQRLSAFLALTNIENFPAPRREDAVVFSQATEDQYIGRNDDQWQLLMQRWPRATFRHVTAGHVSGLLFNSDAFVATILDVITTLQKPRSR
;
A
#
# COMPACT_ATOMS: atom_id res chain seq x y z
N MET A 1 21.05 7.54 -12.90
CA MET A 1 20.95 6.07 -12.75
C MET A 1 19.55 5.67 -13.21
N TRP A 2 19.42 4.87 -14.26
CA TRP A 2 18.10 4.45 -14.77
C TRP A 2 17.39 3.59 -13.72
N HIS A 3 16.14 3.94 -13.38
CA HIS A 3 15.37 3.18 -12.40
C HIS A 3 14.94 1.84 -13.03
N PRO A 4 15.09 0.68 -12.37
CA PRO A 4 14.71 -0.63 -12.92
C PRO A 4 13.29 -0.68 -13.53
N TRP A 5 12.34 0.00 -12.90
CA TRP A 5 10.97 0.19 -13.39
C TRP A 5 10.85 0.87 -14.77
N GLN A 6 11.75 1.78 -15.12
CA GLN A 6 11.73 2.44 -16.43
C GLN A 6 12.11 1.46 -17.55
N LEU A 7 13.11 0.60 -17.31
CA LEU A 7 13.47 -0.45 -18.25
C LEU A 7 12.30 -1.44 -18.45
N LEU A 8 11.69 -1.91 -17.35
CA LEU A 8 10.54 -2.83 -17.42
C LEU A 8 9.33 -2.18 -18.11
N SER A 9 9.11 -0.88 -17.93
CA SER A 9 8.00 -0.17 -18.58
C SER A 9 8.08 -0.17 -20.12
N THR A 10 9.27 -0.33 -20.70
CA THR A 10 9.45 -0.44 -22.16
C THR A 10 8.81 -1.71 -22.74
N LEU A 11 8.61 -2.74 -21.91
CA LEU A 11 7.98 -4.00 -22.28
C LEU A 11 6.45 -3.92 -22.37
N ARG A 12 5.84 -2.77 -22.04
CA ARG A 12 4.39 -2.57 -22.07
C ARG A 12 3.77 -2.84 -23.45
N ARG A 13 4.39 -2.33 -24.52
CA ARG A 13 3.90 -2.52 -25.90
C ARG A 13 3.96 -3.98 -26.37
N PRO A 14 5.10 -4.70 -26.25
CA PRO A 14 5.14 -6.10 -26.61
C PRO A 14 4.21 -6.97 -25.75
N ALA A 15 4.07 -6.69 -24.45
CA ALA A 15 3.11 -7.40 -23.59
C ALA A 15 1.66 -7.28 -24.11
N ARG A 16 1.22 -6.05 -24.46
CA ARG A 16 -0.13 -5.82 -25.05
C ARG A 16 -0.37 -6.54 -26.37
N VAL A 17 0.68 -6.78 -27.17
CA VAL A 17 0.55 -7.58 -28.39
C VAL A 17 0.38 -9.06 -28.06
N LEU A 18 1.13 -9.55 -27.07
CA LEU A 18 1.06 -10.93 -26.59
C LEU A 18 -0.27 -11.26 -25.92
N ASP A 19 -0.96 -10.29 -25.30
CA ASP A 19 -2.31 -10.48 -24.71
C ASP A 19 -3.32 -11.10 -25.70
N LYS A 20 -3.13 -10.90 -27.01
CA LYS A 20 -3.99 -11.47 -28.06
C LYS A 20 -3.76 -12.98 -28.29
N VAL A 21 -2.65 -13.51 -27.80
CA VAL A 21 -2.15 -14.87 -28.11
C VAL A 21 -1.97 -15.70 -26.84
N THR A 22 -1.55 -15.09 -25.73
CA THR A 22 -1.27 -15.80 -24.47
C THR A 22 -1.24 -14.87 -23.26
N THR A 23 -1.68 -15.36 -22.10
CA THR A 23 -1.52 -14.68 -20.81
C THR A 23 -0.26 -15.12 -20.06
N THR A 24 0.41 -16.18 -20.49
CA THR A 24 1.58 -16.78 -19.81
C THR A 24 2.75 -15.81 -19.64
N HIS A 25 2.89 -14.85 -20.55
CA HIS A 25 3.94 -13.84 -20.51
C HIS A 25 3.87 -12.96 -19.24
N HIS A 26 2.68 -12.81 -18.64
CA HIS A 26 2.49 -12.12 -17.36
C HIS A 26 3.17 -12.86 -16.21
N ARG A 27 2.96 -14.19 -16.10
CA ARG A 27 3.63 -15.02 -15.10
C ARG A 27 5.15 -15.01 -15.29
N VAL A 28 5.61 -15.08 -16.53
CA VAL A 28 7.05 -15.00 -16.86
C VAL A 28 7.65 -13.69 -16.39
N LEU A 29 6.95 -12.56 -16.57
CA LEU A 29 7.41 -11.26 -16.11
C LEU A 29 7.55 -11.20 -14.58
N ASP A 30 6.60 -11.77 -13.83
CA ASP A 30 6.70 -11.89 -12.37
C ASP A 30 7.95 -12.68 -11.97
N HIS A 31 8.21 -13.83 -12.60
CA HIS A 31 9.41 -14.64 -12.35
C HIS A 31 10.71 -13.92 -12.69
N VAL A 32 10.78 -13.24 -13.85
CA VAL A 32 11.98 -12.48 -14.26
C VAL A 32 12.23 -11.33 -13.28
N THR A 33 11.19 -10.60 -12.90
CA THR A 33 11.30 -9.49 -11.95
C THR A 33 11.72 -9.99 -10.57
N ALA A 34 11.17 -11.10 -10.09
CA ALA A 34 11.60 -11.72 -8.84
C ALA A 34 13.09 -12.10 -8.90
N LYS A 35 13.55 -12.78 -9.96
CA LYS A 35 14.97 -13.14 -10.11
C LYS A 35 15.90 -11.92 -10.09
N LEU A 36 15.53 -10.82 -10.76
CA LEU A 36 16.33 -9.59 -10.78
C LEU A 36 16.32 -8.86 -9.44
N THR A 37 15.16 -8.74 -8.80
CA THR A 37 14.99 -8.01 -7.55
C THR A 37 15.43 -8.81 -6.32
N HIS A 38 15.69 -10.11 -6.47
CA HIS A 38 16.21 -10.99 -5.43
C HIS A 38 17.66 -11.40 -5.70
N HIS A 39 18.32 -10.77 -6.68
CA HIS A 39 19.67 -11.15 -7.08
C HIS A 39 20.67 -10.97 -5.92
N PRO A 40 21.42 -12.01 -5.50
CA PRO A 40 22.29 -11.94 -4.33
C PRO A 40 23.37 -10.84 -4.38
N LEU A 41 23.83 -10.45 -5.58
CA LEU A 41 24.77 -9.33 -5.72
C LEU A 41 24.16 -7.97 -5.36
N LEU A 42 22.85 -7.80 -5.58
CA LEU A 42 22.16 -6.53 -5.32
C LEU A 42 21.52 -6.53 -3.92
N PHE A 43 21.03 -7.69 -3.48
CA PHE A 43 20.29 -7.86 -2.23
C PHE A 43 20.75 -9.15 -1.52
N PRO A 44 22.01 -9.21 -1.03
CA PRO A 44 22.62 -10.46 -0.54
C PRO A 44 21.88 -11.08 0.64
N GLN A 45 21.16 -10.26 1.42
CA GLN A 45 20.49 -10.71 2.64
C GLN A 45 18.97 -10.78 2.51
N GLY A 46 18.38 -10.38 1.38
CA GLY A 46 16.93 -10.37 1.23
C GLY A 46 16.20 -9.53 2.29
N PHE A 47 14.90 -9.80 2.49
CA PHE A 47 14.10 -9.30 3.60
C PHE A 47 14.45 -10.03 4.90
N PHE A 48 14.27 -9.34 6.02
CA PHE A 48 14.34 -9.88 7.38
C PHE A 48 15.74 -10.38 7.76
N SER A 49 16.78 -9.71 7.26
CA SER A 49 18.18 -10.05 7.53
C SER A 49 18.56 -9.97 9.01
N ASP A 50 17.76 -9.28 9.82
CA ASP A 50 17.99 -9.10 11.25
C ASP A 50 16.95 -9.85 12.09
N GLY A 51 16.19 -10.77 11.47
CA GLY A 51 15.25 -11.64 12.16
C GLY A 51 13.87 -11.00 12.37
N TRP A 52 13.25 -11.31 13.50
CA TRP A 52 11.84 -10.97 13.76
C TRP A 52 11.63 -9.54 14.23
N GLY A 53 12.59 -8.96 14.95
CA GLY A 53 12.45 -7.63 15.57
C GLY A 53 11.59 -7.67 16.81
N ASP A 54 10.74 -6.66 16.99
CA ASP A 54 9.89 -6.56 18.18
C ASP A 54 8.71 -7.55 18.11
N LEU A 55 8.78 -8.60 18.93
CA LEU A 55 7.79 -9.67 18.99
C LEU A 55 6.45 -9.26 19.60
N HIS A 56 6.37 -8.12 20.28
CA HIS A 56 5.14 -7.63 20.91
C HIS A 56 4.24 -6.85 19.95
N VAL A 57 4.75 -6.49 18.76
CA VAL A 57 4.01 -5.71 17.76
C VAL A 57 2.66 -6.34 17.40
N PRO A 58 2.53 -7.65 17.13
CA PRO A 58 1.23 -8.25 16.85
C PRO A 58 0.20 -8.09 17.97
N SER A 59 0.62 -8.24 19.23
CA SER A 59 -0.24 -8.08 20.40
C SER A 59 -0.66 -6.62 20.58
N LEU A 60 0.30 -5.68 20.48
CA LEU A 60 0.04 -4.25 20.57
C LEU A 60 -0.97 -3.79 19.51
N LEU A 61 -0.78 -4.22 18.27
CA LEU A 61 -1.67 -3.86 17.16
C LEU A 61 -3.04 -4.50 17.28
N SER A 62 -3.12 -5.76 17.69
CA SER A 62 -4.39 -6.44 17.96
C SER A 62 -5.21 -5.73 19.04
N GLN A 63 -4.56 -5.28 20.12
CA GLN A 63 -5.23 -4.49 21.17
C GLN A 63 -5.80 -3.17 20.63
N ARG A 64 -5.06 -2.48 19.75
CA ARG A 64 -5.55 -1.24 19.10
C ARG A 64 -6.75 -1.52 18.19
N LEU A 65 -6.71 -2.60 17.40
CA LEU A 65 -7.82 -2.98 16.51
C LEU A 65 -9.06 -3.46 17.29
N ALA A 66 -8.89 -3.98 18.52
CA ALA A 66 -10.00 -4.44 19.35
C ALA A 66 -10.88 -3.31 19.92
N THR A 67 -10.39 -2.07 19.98
CA THR A 67 -11.11 -0.93 20.55
C THR A 67 -11.57 0.07 19.49
N ASP A 68 -12.43 1.02 19.83
CA ASP A 68 -12.86 2.09 18.91
C ASP A 68 -11.74 3.11 18.61
N GLU A 69 -10.61 3.05 19.32
CA GLU A 69 -9.46 3.88 19.01
C GLU A 69 -8.92 3.64 17.60
N LYS A 70 -9.16 2.47 16.99
CA LYS A 70 -8.82 2.19 15.59
C LYS A 70 -9.40 3.20 14.60
N PHE A 71 -10.52 3.83 14.94
CA PHE A 71 -11.18 4.84 14.11
C PHE A 71 -10.70 6.27 14.38
N ALA A 72 -9.97 6.50 15.48
CA ALA A 72 -9.51 7.83 15.83
C ALA A 72 -8.53 8.37 14.78
N VAL A 73 -8.65 9.64 14.44
CA VAL A 73 -7.75 10.32 13.48
C VAL A 73 -6.89 11.31 14.24
N ALA A 74 -5.57 11.12 14.19
CA ALA A 74 -4.64 12.07 14.76
C ALA A 74 -4.51 13.31 13.86
N PRO A 75 -4.54 14.53 14.43
CA PRO A 75 -4.45 15.75 13.63
C PRO A 75 -3.02 15.95 13.10
N ILE A 76 -2.92 16.52 11.89
CA ILE A 76 -1.65 17.05 11.38
C ILE A 76 -1.47 18.47 11.93
N VAL A 77 -0.40 18.70 12.69
CA VAL A 77 -0.15 19.97 13.41
C VAL A 77 0.89 20.87 12.76
N ASP A 78 1.79 20.31 11.95
CA ASP A 78 2.98 20.99 11.42
C ASP A 78 3.11 20.82 9.89
N LEU A 79 1.97 20.88 9.19
CA LEU A 79 1.94 20.69 7.75
C LEU A 79 2.75 21.79 7.02
N GLN A 80 3.74 21.36 6.24
CA GLN A 80 4.50 22.21 5.34
C GLN A 80 4.16 21.89 3.89
N LEU A 81 3.91 22.93 3.09
CA LEU A 81 3.59 22.82 1.67
C LEU A 81 4.51 23.74 0.87
N THR A 82 5.29 23.15 -0.05
CA THR A 82 6.25 23.88 -0.91
C THR A 82 5.92 23.65 -2.38
N PRO A 83 5.33 24.62 -3.08
CA PRO A 83 5.04 24.51 -4.51
C PRO A 83 6.32 24.40 -5.33
N LEU A 84 6.35 23.45 -6.28
CA LEU A 84 7.44 23.34 -7.25
C LEU A 84 7.20 24.23 -8.47
N ARG A 85 8.29 24.67 -9.11
CA ARG A 85 8.23 25.52 -10.30
C ARG A 85 7.51 24.78 -11.44
N ARG A 86 6.45 25.38 -11.96
CA ARG A 86 5.76 24.90 -13.16
C ARG A 86 6.58 25.20 -14.42
N LEU A 87 6.72 24.20 -15.28
CA LEU A 87 7.35 24.36 -16.60
C LEU A 87 6.36 24.88 -17.66
N ARG A 88 5.07 24.58 -17.53
CA ARG A 88 4.01 24.97 -18.47
C ARG A 88 2.75 25.38 -17.70
N ARG A 89 2.02 26.37 -18.20
CA ARG A 89 0.80 26.89 -17.56
C ARG A 89 -0.30 25.83 -17.41
N GLN A 90 -0.44 24.93 -18.39
CA GLN A 90 -1.43 23.86 -18.41
C GLN A 90 -0.96 22.56 -17.72
N ALA A 91 0.26 22.51 -17.18
CA ALA A 91 0.71 21.33 -16.45
C ALA A 91 0.10 21.30 -15.04
N PRO A 92 -0.13 20.11 -14.47
CA PRO A 92 -0.48 19.97 -13.06
C PRO A 92 0.52 20.69 -12.16
N LEU A 93 0.05 21.30 -11.07
CA LEU A 93 0.93 21.86 -10.05
C LEU A 93 1.36 20.77 -9.09
N ILE A 94 2.66 20.63 -8.90
CA ILE A 94 3.26 19.72 -7.93
C ILE A 94 3.63 20.54 -6.70
N VAL A 95 3.16 20.11 -5.53
CA VAL A 95 3.48 20.70 -4.23
C VAL A 95 4.11 19.62 -3.37
N GLN A 96 5.31 19.87 -2.84
CA GLN A 96 5.93 18.97 -1.87
C GLN A 96 5.32 19.22 -0.51
N GLY A 97 4.91 18.14 0.15
CA GLY A 97 4.33 18.17 1.48
C GLY A 97 5.16 17.40 2.49
N SER A 98 5.22 17.89 3.73
CA SER A 98 5.76 17.14 4.86
C SER A 98 5.08 17.52 6.17
N PHE A 99 5.03 16.56 7.09
CA PHE A 99 4.49 16.74 8.43
C PHE A 99 5.11 15.69 9.36
N ARG A 100 5.04 15.88 10.68
CA ARG A 100 5.42 14.83 11.63
C ARG A 100 4.45 13.66 11.51
N THR A 101 4.97 12.43 11.47
CA THR A 101 4.12 11.23 11.38
C THR A 101 3.04 11.23 12.45
N THR A 102 1.82 10.86 12.06
CA THR A 102 0.66 10.80 12.95
C THR A 102 0.51 9.43 13.60
N LEU A 103 1.46 8.51 13.39
CA LEU A 103 1.52 7.27 14.13
C LEU A 103 1.70 7.54 15.63
N ARG A 104 0.78 7.01 16.44
CA ARG A 104 0.91 6.98 17.91
C ARG A 104 2.08 6.09 18.33
N ASP A 105 2.86 6.57 19.28
CA ASP A 105 4.07 5.91 19.79
C ASP A 105 5.16 5.75 18.71
N HIS A 106 5.20 6.63 17.70
CA HIS A 106 6.23 6.62 16.66
C HIS A 106 7.66 6.62 17.22
N ALA A 107 7.89 7.23 18.39
CA ALA A 107 9.21 7.24 19.01
C ALA A 107 9.70 5.82 19.42
N VAL A 108 8.76 4.91 19.70
CA VAL A 108 9.05 3.51 20.06
C VAL A 108 9.06 2.63 18.81
N LEU A 109 8.08 2.82 17.92
CA LEU A 109 7.84 1.93 16.78
C LEU A 109 8.69 2.26 15.55
N LEU A 110 9.04 3.53 15.34
CA LEU A 110 9.71 3.99 14.13
C LEU A 110 11.13 4.47 14.42
N PRO A 111 12.11 4.14 13.54
CA PRO A 111 13.41 4.76 13.61
C PRO A 111 13.28 6.28 13.35
N PRO A 112 14.17 7.13 13.90
CA PRO A 112 14.07 8.59 13.78
C PRO A 112 13.93 9.11 12.34
N VAL A 113 14.56 8.44 11.36
CA VAL A 113 14.44 8.79 9.93
C VAL A 113 13.01 8.68 9.37
N CYS A 114 12.13 7.94 10.05
CA CYS A 114 10.73 7.77 9.69
C CYS A 114 9.80 8.75 10.42
N HIS A 115 10.28 9.59 11.34
CA HIS A 115 9.43 10.47 12.16
C HIS A 115 8.80 11.62 11.36
N THR A 116 9.28 11.89 10.16
CA THR A 116 8.68 12.84 9.21
C THR A 116 8.05 12.09 8.05
N ALA A 117 6.77 12.35 7.80
CA ALA A 117 6.05 11.91 6.62
C ALA A 117 6.29 12.87 5.46
N TYR A 118 6.38 12.33 4.24
CA TYR A 118 6.57 13.10 3.01
C TYR A 118 5.52 12.70 1.97
N PHE A 119 5.05 13.66 1.20
CA PHE A 119 4.15 13.41 0.08
C PHE A 119 4.34 14.43 -1.05
N GLU A 120 3.82 14.10 -2.24
CA GLU A 120 3.62 15.08 -3.32
C GLU A 120 2.13 15.28 -3.54
N LEU A 121 1.64 16.51 -3.47
CA LEU A 121 0.30 16.89 -3.87
C LEU A 121 0.31 17.33 -5.33
N ILE A 122 -0.50 16.66 -6.14
CA ILE A 122 -0.67 16.93 -7.56
C ILE A 122 -2.04 17.57 -7.76
N LEU A 123 -2.03 18.86 -8.08
CA LEU A 123 -3.24 19.65 -8.30
C LEU A 123 -3.57 19.76 -9.79
N PRO A 124 -4.84 19.59 -10.17
CA PRO A 124 -5.32 19.90 -11.51
C PRO A 124 -4.92 21.30 -11.97
N PRO A 125 -4.64 21.51 -13.27
CA PRO A 125 -4.21 22.81 -13.81
C PRO A 125 -5.16 23.97 -13.46
N GLU A 126 -6.46 23.72 -13.37
CA GLU A 126 -7.48 24.70 -13.03
C GLU A 126 -7.46 25.10 -11.54
N MET A 127 -7.10 24.17 -10.64
CA MET A 127 -6.88 24.47 -9.21
C MET A 127 -5.55 25.18 -9.01
N ALA A 128 -4.59 24.98 -9.92
CA ALA A 128 -3.30 25.62 -9.89
C ALA A 128 -3.34 27.12 -10.26
N ALA A 129 -4.45 27.62 -10.80
CA ALA A 129 -4.65 29.04 -11.08
C ALA A 129 -5.04 29.83 -9.82
N THR A 130 -5.78 29.19 -8.91
CA THR A 130 -6.17 29.75 -7.60
C THR A 130 -5.12 29.49 -6.53
N ALA A 131 -4.23 28.51 -6.74
CA ALA A 131 -3.02 28.28 -5.95
C ALA A 131 -1.95 29.36 -6.21
N SER A 132 -2.25 30.58 -5.78
CA SER A 132 -1.43 31.77 -6.03
C SER A 132 -1.47 32.67 -4.80
N THR A 133 -0.63 32.36 -3.82
CA THR A 133 -0.12 33.25 -2.75
C THR A 133 0.70 32.42 -1.77
N SER A 134 1.55 33.08 -0.98
CA SER A 134 2.06 32.52 0.28
C SER A 134 1.21 33.14 1.39
N PRO A 135 0.47 32.35 2.19
CA PRO A 135 0.38 30.88 2.18
C PRO A 135 -0.43 30.32 0.99
N LEU A 136 -0.16 29.07 0.63
CA LEU A 136 -0.80 28.36 -0.49
C LEU A 136 -2.31 28.19 -0.23
N HIS A 137 -3.13 28.87 -1.02
CA HIS A 137 -4.59 28.72 -0.98
C HIS A 137 -5.06 27.61 -1.94
N ILE A 138 -5.82 26.64 -1.44
CA ILE A 138 -6.40 25.54 -2.23
C ILE A 138 -7.89 25.45 -1.90
N ASP A 139 -8.75 25.52 -2.91
CA ASP A 139 -10.19 25.30 -2.76
C ASP A 139 -10.56 23.93 -3.36
N GLY A 140 -10.84 22.97 -2.49
CA GLY A 140 -11.27 21.61 -2.82
C GLY A 140 -12.80 21.43 -2.84
N SER A 141 -13.58 22.50 -2.68
CA SER A 141 -15.04 22.40 -2.67
C SER A 141 -15.56 21.71 -3.93
N LYS A 142 -16.45 20.72 -3.77
CA LYS A 142 -16.99 19.88 -4.85
C LYS A 142 -15.94 19.12 -5.67
N ARG A 143 -14.70 18.98 -5.16
CA ARG A 143 -13.62 18.26 -5.84
C ARG A 143 -13.31 16.92 -5.16
N PRO A 144 -12.89 15.93 -5.94
CA PRO A 144 -12.35 14.70 -5.40
C PRO A 144 -10.88 14.86 -4.97
N LEU A 145 -10.52 14.11 -3.93
CA LEU A 145 -9.16 13.95 -3.45
C LEU A 145 -8.81 12.47 -3.34
N VAL A 146 -7.69 12.08 -3.95
CA VAL A 146 -7.16 10.72 -3.86
C VAL A 146 -5.90 10.72 -2.99
N VAL A 147 -5.85 9.88 -1.96
CA VAL A 147 -4.59 9.54 -1.25
C VAL A 147 -4.06 8.25 -1.86
N LEU A 148 -2.98 8.35 -2.62
CA LEU A 148 -2.34 7.25 -3.31
C LEU A 148 -1.21 6.67 -2.46
N LEU A 149 -1.37 5.43 -2.01
CA LEU A 149 -0.50 4.74 -1.07
C LEU A 149 0.62 3.95 -1.77
N PRO A 150 1.80 3.83 -1.13
CA PRO A 150 2.94 3.12 -1.70
C PRO A 150 2.78 1.60 -1.63
N GLY A 151 3.19 0.92 -2.71
CA GLY A 151 3.40 -0.53 -2.75
C GLY A 151 4.78 -0.95 -2.21
N THR A 152 5.00 -2.27 -2.08
CA THR A 152 6.27 -2.83 -1.61
C THR A 152 7.41 -2.41 -2.53
N GLY A 153 8.40 -1.72 -1.95
CA GLY A 153 9.60 -1.27 -2.65
C GLY A 153 9.45 -0.09 -3.59
N GLU A 154 8.37 0.68 -3.46
CA GLU A 154 8.27 1.98 -4.10
C GLU A 154 9.02 3.05 -3.29
N HIS A 155 10.18 3.48 -3.82
CA HIS A 155 10.92 4.62 -3.28
C HIS A 155 10.41 5.93 -3.89
N GLY A 156 10.04 6.89 -3.04
CA GLY A 156 9.55 8.20 -3.45
C GLY A 156 8.19 8.18 -4.15
N CYS A 157 7.88 9.29 -4.82
CA CYS A 157 6.57 9.54 -5.42
C CYS A 157 6.55 9.44 -6.96
N THR A 158 7.72 9.50 -7.61
CA THR A 158 7.82 9.72 -9.07
C THR A 158 7.03 8.73 -9.92
N HIS A 159 7.14 7.42 -9.64
CA HIS A 159 6.45 6.41 -10.46
C HIS A 159 4.93 6.61 -10.40
N ARG A 160 4.36 6.56 -9.18
CA ARG A 160 2.94 6.78 -8.90
C ARG A 160 2.44 8.16 -9.38
N ARG A 161 3.27 9.20 -9.26
CA ARG A 161 2.94 10.53 -9.79
C ARG A 161 2.71 10.48 -11.30
N LEU A 162 3.69 9.95 -12.05
CA LEU A 162 3.64 9.95 -13.51
C LEU A 162 2.57 8.98 -14.06
N SER A 163 2.42 7.81 -13.45
CA SER A 163 1.54 6.75 -13.96
C SER A 163 0.08 6.90 -13.52
N VAL A 164 -0.19 7.56 -12.40
CA VAL A 164 -1.55 7.65 -11.82
C VAL A 164 -1.96 9.09 -11.51
N ALA A 165 -1.19 9.81 -10.70
CA ALA A 165 -1.61 11.12 -10.18
C ALA A 165 -1.71 12.20 -11.26
N GLU A 166 -0.78 12.27 -12.21
CA GLU A 166 -0.85 13.22 -13.33
C GLU A 166 -1.98 12.93 -14.32
N PRO A 167 -2.25 11.66 -14.72
CA PRO A 167 -3.48 11.30 -15.41
C PRO A 167 -4.75 11.73 -14.66
N LEU A 168 -4.83 11.51 -13.35
CA LEU A 168 -5.95 11.93 -12.51
C LEU A 168 -6.09 13.47 -12.47
N ALA A 169 -4.98 14.19 -12.35
CA ALA A 169 -4.98 15.65 -12.38
C ALA A 169 -5.50 16.21 -13.72
N ARG A 170 -5.20 15.54 -14.85
CA ARG A 170 -5.79 15.89 -16.16
C ARG A 170 -7.30 15.61 -16.24
N ALA A 171 -7.80 14.69 -15.41
CA ALA A 171 -9.22 14.41 -15.25
C ALA A 171 -9.89 15.28 -14.15
N GLY A 172 -9.19 16.31 -13.64
CA GLY A 172 -9.74 17.23 -12.64
C GLY A 172 -9.69 16.74 -11.19
N VAL A 173 -8.90 15.70 -10.91
CA VAL A 173 -8.78 15.05 -9.59
C VAL A 173 -7.48 15.43 -8.89
N ALA A 174 -7.56 15.94 -7.66
CA ALA A 174 -6.39 16.19 -6.83
C ALA A 174 -5.86 14.88 -6.23
N THR A 175 -4.54 14.69 -6.19
CA THR A 175 -3.94 13.46 -5.67
C THR A 175 -2.78 13.74 -4.73
N LEU A 176 -2.83 13.17 -3.54
CA LEU A 176 -1.73 13.10 -2.57
C LEU A 176 -0.98 11.78 -2.79
N VAL A 177 0.29 11.85 -3.19
CA VAL A 177 1.15 10.67 -3.37
C VAL A 177 2.02 10.53 -2.13
N LEU A 178 1.67 9.62 -1.23
CA LEU A 178 2.34 9.43 0.06
C LEU A 178 3.62 8.60 -0.08
N GLU A 179 4.72 9.01 0.54
CA GLU A 179 5.95 8.23 0.63
C GLU A 179 5.95 7.34 1.89
N GLY A 180 6.13 6.04 1.70
CA GLY A 180 6.01 5.05 2.78
C GLY A 180 7.14 5.11 3.79
N ALA A 181 6.83 4.78 5.04
CA ALA A 181 7.84 4.52 6.05
C ALA A 181 8.81 3.43 5.56
N PHE A 182 10.08 3.50 5.97
CA PHE A 182 11.16 2.61 5.53
C PHE A 182 11.53 2.69 4.03
N TYR A 183 10.90 3.56 3.24
CA TYR A 183 11.21 3.76 1.83
C TYR A 183 11.66 5.19 1.51
N GLY A 184 12.23 5.35 0.31
CA GLY A 184 12.94 6.53 -0.18
C GLY A 184 13.63 7.36 0.91
N ARG A 185 13.13 8.56 1.21
CA ARG A 185 13.69 9.50 2.21
C ARG A 185 13.65 8.96 3.65
N ARG A 186 12.72 8.05 3.92
CA ARG A 186 12.48 7.41 5.23
C ARG A 186 13.17 6.05 5.35
N ARG A 187 14.05 5.68 4.42
CA ARG A 187 14.77 4.40 4.46
C ARG A 187 15.91 4.44 5.50
N PRO A 188 15.95 3.51 6.47
CA PRO A 188 17.10 3.40 7.39
C PRO A 188 18.43 3.24 6.66
N PRO A 189 19.53 3.86 7.14
CA PRO A 189 20.84 3.81 6.46
C PRO A 189 21.36 2.39 6.19
N ASN A 190 21.10 1.45 7.11
CA ASN A 190 21.55 0.07 7.02
C ASN A 190 20.61 -0.81 6.17
N GLN A 191 19.48 -0.29 5.70
CA GLN A 191 18.55 -1.05 4.86
C GLN A 191 18.96 -1.00 3.38
N LYS A 192 19.02 -2.17 2.73
CA LYS A 192 19.36 -2.27 1.30
C LYS A 192 18.09 -2.26 0.45
N GLY A 193 17.93 -1.21 -0.35
CA GLY A 193 16.73 -0.99 -1.17
C GLY A 193 15.46 -1.04 -0.31
N SER A 194 14.52 -1.87 -0.73
CA SER A 194 13.21 -2.04 -0.09
C SER A 194 13.13 -3.22 0.87
N LYS A 195 14.25 -3.91 1.12
CA LYS A 195 14.27 -5.11 1.93
C LYS A 195 14.29 -4.74 3.41
N LEU A 196 13.11 -4.75 4.05
CA LEU A 196 12.95 -4.48 5.49
C LEU A 196 13.84 -5.43 6.30
N ARG A 197 14.40 -4.94 7.40
CA ARG A 197 15.41 -5.69 8.17
C ARG A 197 14.79 -6.62 9.21
N HIS A 198 13.61 -6.27 9.76
CA HIS A 198 12.86 -7.11 10.69
C HIS A 198 11.45 -7.43 10.20
N VAL A 199 10.88 -8.54 10.67
CA VAL A 199 9.47 -8.89 10.39
C VAL A 199 8.53 -7.86 11.02
N SER A 200 8.83 -7.37 12.23
CA SER A 200 8.04 -6.34 12.92
C SER A 200 7.91 -5.03 12.13
N ASP A 201 8.88 -4.70 11.28
CA ASP A 201 8.86 -3.47 10.47
C ASP A 201 7.70 -3.48 9.45
N LEU A 202 7.24 -4.66 9.02
CA LEU A 202 6.17 -4.83 8.03
C LEU A 202 4.81 -4.31 8.53
N PRO A 203 4.26 -4.81 9.65
CA PRO A 203 3.02 -4.28 10.20
C PRO A 203 3.17 -2.85 10.75
N ILE A 204 4.35 -2.45 11.24
CA ILE A 204 4.62 -1.05 11.63
C ILE A 204 4.50 -0.12 10.41
N LEU A 205 5.10 -0.49 9.28
CA LEU A 205 4.98 0.26 8.02
C LEU A 205 3.51 0.39 7.62
N GLY A 206 2.76 -0.71 7.68
CA GLY A 206 1.33 -0.73 7.34
C GLY A 206 0.51 0.19 8.22
N LEU A 207 0.64 0.07 9.55
CA LEU A 207 -0.05 0.95 10.48
C LEU A 207 0.32 2.42 10.27
N THR A 208 1.61 2.72 10.08
CA THR A 208 2.08 4.09 9.82
C THR A 208 1.39 4.67 8.58
N THR A 209 1.34 3.89 7.51
CA THR A 209 0.72 4.29 6.24
C THR A 209 -0.78 4.58 6.41
N ILE A 210 -1.48 3.71 7.15
CA ILE A 210 -2.93 3.85 7.41
C ILE A 210 -3.23 5.09 8.25
N GLU A 211 -2.49 5.31 9.34
CA GLU A 211 -2.69 6.47 10.22
C GLU A 211 -2.35 7.79 9.53
N GLU A 212 -1.26 7.85 8.76
CA GLU A 212 -0.89 9.01 7.95
C GLU A 212 -1.94 9.30 6.88
N ALA A 213 -2.48 8.26 6.22
CA ALA A 213 -3.54 8.41 5.23
C ALA A 213 -4.85 8.93 5.84
N LYS A 214 -5.31 8.37 6.97
CA LYS A 214 -6.48 8.88 7.72
C LYS A 214 -6.31 10.37 8.06
N SER A 215 -5.12 10.74 8.52
CA SER A 215 -4.80 12.10 8.93
C SER A 215 -4.78 13.08 7.74
N LEU A 216 -4.23 12.65 6.60
CA LEU A 216 -4.25 13.42 5.35
C LEU A 216 -5.68 13.63 4.82
N LEU A 217 -6.50 12.57 4.78
CA LEU A 217 -7.90 12.66 4.38
C LEU A 217 -8.65 13.69 5.23
N HIS A 218 -8.54 13.56 6.56
CA HIS A 218 -9.22 14.46 7.48
C HIS A 218 -8.72 15.89 7.38
N HIS A 219 -7.40 16.10 7.31
CA HIS A 219 -6.81 17.44 7.20
C HIS A 219 -7.27 18.14 5.92
N PHE A 220 -7.20 17.45 4.78
CA PHE A 220 -7.59 18.06 3.50
C PHE A 220 -9.09 18.25 3.34
N GLN A 221 -9.91 17.39 3.94
CA GLN A 221 -11.36 17.61 4.02
C GLN A 221 -11.70 18.85 4.87
N SER A 222 -11.11 18.97 6.06
CA SER A 222 -11.45 20.04 7.01
C SER A 222 -10.87 21.41 6.67
N HIS A 223 -9.66 21.47 6.12
CA HIS A 223 -8.94 22.73 5.88
C HIS A 223 -8.98 23.17 4.41
N PHE A 224 -9.14 22.24 3.46
CA PHE A 224 -9.19 22.53 2.03
C PHE A 224 -10.53 22.13 1.39
N GLN A 225 -11.53 21.69 2.18
CA GLN A 225 -12.92 21.48 1.75
C GLN A 225 -13.13 20.41 0.66
N PHE A 226 -12.22 19.44 0.51
CA PHE A 226 -12.41 18.30 -0.39
C PHE A 226 -13.58 17.40 0.05
N GLU A 227 -14.38 16.93 -0.91
CA GLU A 227 -15.63 16.21 -0.62
C GLU A 227 -15.57 14.72 -0.97
N GLN A 228 -15.15 14.36 -2.18
CA GLN A 228 -15.08 12.95 -2.61
C GLN A 228 -13.71 12.37 -2.29
N LEU A 229 -13.58 11.82 -1.08
CA LEU A 229 -12.33 11.27 -0.58
C LEU A 229 -12.15 9.82 -1.02
N VAL A 230 -10.97 9.51 -1.58
CA VAL A 230 -10.61 8.17 -2.04
C VAL A 230 -9.23 7.80 -1.52
N VAL A 231 -9.05 6.55 -1.12
CA VAL A 231 -7.73 5.96 -0.90
C VAL A 231 -7.47 4.93 -1.99
N ALA A 232 -6.30 4.95 -2.59
CA ALA A 232 -5.96 4.03 -3.67
C ALA A 232 -4.54 3.50 -3.50
N GLY A 233 -4.28 2.31 -4.01
CA GLY A 233 -2.91 1.80 -4.06
C GLY A 233 -2.80 0.47 -4.78
N GLY A 234 -1.56 0.15 -5.17
CA GLY A 234 -1.21 -1.11 -5.78
C GLY A 234 -0.56 -2.07 -4.78
N SER A 235 -0.80 -3.39 -4.90
CA SER A 235 -0.13 -4.40 -4.06
C SER A 235 -0.35 -4.12 -2.56
N MET A 236 0.72 -4.04 -1.76
CA MET A 236 0.67 -3.60 -0.36
C MET A 236 -0.10 -2.29 -0.16
N GLY A 237 0.06 -1.31 -1.07
CA GLY A 237 -0.66 -0.04 -0.99
C GLY A 237 -2.17 -0.19 -1.21
N GLY A 238 -2.61 -1.19 -1.98
CA GLY A 238 -4.03 -1.48 -2.18
C GLY A 238 -4.67 -2.16 -0.98
N LEU A 239 -3.93 -3.05 -0.30
CA LEU A 239 -4.33 -3.61 0.99
C LEU A 239 -4.49 -2.50 2.03
N HIS A 240 -3.48 -1.63 2.16
CA HIS A 240 -3.55 -0.49 3.06
C HIS A 240 -4.67 0.50 2.67
N ALA A 241 -5.01 0.65 1.39
CA ALA A 241 -6.11 1.51 0.96
C ALA A 241 -7.45 0.97 1.46
N ALA A 242 -7.68 -0.33 1.33
CA ALA A 242 -8.86 -1.00 1.87
C ALA A 242 -8.93 -0.88 3.41
N MET A 243 -7.82 -1.16 4.11
CA MET A 243 -7.74 -1.01 5.57
C MET A 243 -7.97 0.44 6.02
N THR A 244 -7.42 1.41 5.30
CA THR A 244 -7.62 2.84 5.59
C THR A 244 -9.08 3.21 5.45
N ALA A 245 -9.75 2.76 4.38
CA ALA A 245 -11.18 3.01 4.22
C ALA A 245 -12.01 2.37 5.34
N ALA A 246 -11.68 1.14 5.73
CA ALA A 246 -12.34 0.45 6.84
C ALA A 246 -12.20 1.16 8.19
N LEU A 247 -11.07 1.83 8.42
CA LEU A 247 -10.76 2.52 9.68
C LEU A 247 -11.01 4.03 9.66
N TYR A 248 -11.38 4.61 8.51
CA TYR A 248 -11.69 6.04 8.44
C TYR A 248 -13.12 6.30 8.96
N PRO A 249 -13.32 7.26 9.89
CA PRO A 249 -14.63 7.50 10.49
C PRO A 249 -15.60 8.24 9.55
N GLY A 250 -15.14 8.76 8.43
CA GLY A 250 -15.97 9.48 7.43
C GLY A 250 -16.30 8.64 6.20
N ASP A 251 -16.97 9.27 5.23
CA ASP A 251 -17.22 8.66 3.94
C ASP A 251 -15.95 8.72 3.08
N VAL A 252 -15.44 7.54 2.71
CA VAL A 252 -14.26 7.39 1.86
C VAL A 252 -14.41 6.13 1.00
N GLY A 253 -14.03 6.24 -0.28
CA GLY A 253 -13.97 5.11 -1.19
C GLY A 253 -12.57 4.49 -1.24
N ALA A 254 -12.46 3.26 -1.75
CA ALA A 254 -11.17 2.60 -1.91
C ALA A 254 -11.00 1.94 -3.29
N ALA A 255 -9.84 2.13 -3.89
CA ALA A 255 -9.40 1.39 -5.07
C ALA A 255 -8.18 0.52 -4.71
N SER A 256 -8.44 -0.78 -4.49
CA SER A 256 -7.43 -1.78 -4.17
C SER A 256 -6.99 -2.50 -5.45
N TRP A 257 -5.79 -2.17 -5.93
CA TRP A 257 -5.31 -2.62 -7.25
C TRP A 257 -4.26 -3.71 -7.15
N VAL A 258 -4.57 -4.90 -7.65
CA VAL A 258 -3.64 -6.05 -7.70
C VAL A 258 -3.03 -6.32 -6.31
N ALA A 259 -3.86 -6.16 -5.28
CA ALA A 259 -3.47 -6.26 -3.89
C ALA A 259 -3.96 -7.58 -3.31
N PRO A 260 -3.16 -8.25 -2.48
CA PRO A 260 -3.66 -9.38 -1.74
C PRO A 260 -4.62 -8.92 -0.62
N PRO A 261 -5.53 -9.79 -0.14
CA PRO A 261 -6.30 -9.54 1.07
C PRO A 261 -5.47 -9.61 2.36
N SER A 262 -4.20 -10.03 2.27
CA SER A 262 -3.29 -10.21 3.41
C SER A 262 -1.83 -10.17 2.98
N ALA A 263 -0.91 -9.79 3.86
CA ALA A 263 0.53 -9.91 3.59
C ALA A 263 1.04 -11.36 3.64
N ILE A 264 0.33 -12.27 4.32
CA ILE A 264 0.73 -13.67 4.53
C ILE A 264 1.15 -14.36 3.22
N PRO A 265 0.30 -14.47 2.18
CA PRO A 265 0.65 -15.22 0.98
C PRO A 265 1.91 -14.68 0.30
N ALA A 266 2.08 -13.36 0.28
CA ALA A 266 3.25 -12.70 -0.33
C ALA A 266 4.56 -13.15 0.32
N PHE A 267 4.60 -13.26 1.65
CA PHE A 267 5.82 -13.59 2.38
C PHE A 267 5.98 -15.07 2.71
N THR A 268 5.00 -15.93 2.42
CA THR A 268 5.06 -17.37 2.76
C THR A 268 4.95 -18.30 1.55
N ARG A 269 4.25 -17.90 0.48
CA ARG A 269 3.91 -18.75 -0.67
C ARG A 269 4.38 -18.20 -2.01
N GLY A 270 4.15 -16.91 -2.27
CA GLY A 270 4.45 -16.26 -3.55
C GLY A 270 5.93 -16.09 -3.85
N LEU A 271 6.26 -15.60 -5.05
CA LEU A 271 7.66 -15.37 -5.44
C LEU A 271 8.39 -14.40 -4.50
N LEU A 272 7.68 -13.46 -3.86
CA LEU A 272 8.29 -12.54 -2.89
C LEU A 272 8.89 -13.29 -1.68
N ALA A 273 8.29 -14.40 -1.26
CA ALA A 273 8.78 -15.25 -0.17
C ALA A 273 10.19 -15.82 -0.44
N LEU A 274 10.57 -15.96 -1.72
CA LEU A 274 11.93 -16.39 -2.10
C LEU A 274 13.01 -15.38 -1.72
N SER A 275 12.62 -14.15 -1.36
CA SER A 275 13.55 -13.12 -0.90
C SER A 275 13.60 -12.96 0.60
N CYS A 276 12.90 -13.78 1.38
CA CYS A 276 13.01 -13.79 2.84
C CYS A 276 14.29 -14.50 3.29
N ASN A 277 14.95 -13.96 4.30
CA ASN A 277 16.10 -14.56 4.94
C ASN A 277 15.67 -15.64 5.95
N TRP A 278 15.37 -16.84 5.45
CA TRP A 278 14.88 -17.93 6.29
C TRP A 278 15.87 -18.36 7.38
N GLN A 279 17.17 -18.20 7.14
CA GLN A 279 18.22 -18.48 8.13
C GLN A 279 18.16 -17.52 9.33
N SER A 280 17.88 -16.24 9.08
CA SER A 280 17.75 -15.25 10.16
C SER A 280 16.46 -15.46 10.95
N LEU A 281 15.42 -16.03 10.32
CA LEU A 281 14.13 -16.29 10.96
C LEU A 281 14.08 -17.62 11.73
N SER A 282 15.03 -18.53 11.55
CA SER A 282 15.03 -19.85 12.21
C SER A 282 15.66 -19.87 13.62
N GLN A 283 15.88 -18.69 14.23
CA GLN A 283 16.46 -18.59 15.57
C GLN A 283 15.52 -19.17 16.64
N GLN A 284 15.92 -20.32 17.22
CA GLN A 284 15.07 -21.13 18.11
C GLN A 284 14.49 -20.37 19.31
N LYS A 285 15.26 -19.46 19.90
CA LYS A 285 14.79 -18.65 21.04
C LYS A 285 13.61 -17.74 20.66
N GLU A 286 13.67 -17.13 19.47
CA GLU A 286 12.60 -16.25 18.98
C GLU A 286 11.37 -17.06 18.57
N LEU A 287 11.57 -18.22 17.94
CA LEU A 287 10.47 -19.13 17.59
C LEU A 287 9.67 -19.58 18.83
N ALA A 288 10.36 -19.95 19.92
CA ALA A 288 9.72 -20.32 21.17
C ALA A 288 8.94 -19.16 21.82
N MET A 289 9.46 -17.92 21.71
CA MET A 289 8.75 -16.73 22.18
C MET A 289 7.50 -16.45 21.35
N ILE A 290 7.57 -16.63 20.03
CA ILE A 290 6.40 -16.47 19.15
C ILE A 290 5.33 -17.50 19.49
N ASP A 291 5.71 -18.75 19.71
CA ASP A 291 4.77 -19.81 20.11
C ASP A 291 4.05 -19.48 21.43
N HIS A 292 4.78 -18.87 22.37
CA HIS A 292 4.22 -18.41 23.64
C HIS A 292 3.30 -17.20 23.46
N LEU A 293 3.71 -16.18 22.69
CA LEU A 293 2.96 -14.93 22.51
C LEU A 293 1.73 -15.08 21.63
N LEU A 294 1.79 -15.97 20.64
CA LEU A 294 0.72 -16.22 19.67
C LEU A 294 0.05 -17.58 19.90
N SER A 295 0.14 -18.12 21.12
CA SER A 295 -0.41 -19.42 21.49
C SER A 295 -1.87 -19.53 21.04
N GLY A 296 -2.18 -20.54 20.22
CA GLY A 296 -3.50 -20.76 19.63
C GLY A 296 -3.70 -20.23 18.21
N HIS A 297 -2.93 -19.23 17.77
CA HIS A 297 -3.01 -18.72 16.38
C HIS A 297 -2.01 -19.42 15.44
N VAL A 298 -0.88 -19.91 15.98
CA VAL A 298 0.14 -20.59 15.17
C VAL A 298 -0.42 -21.85 14.52
N SER A 299 -1.24 -22.63 15.24
CA SER A 299 -1.88 -23.86 14.73
C SER A 299 -2.78 -23.62 13.53
N ASP A 300 -3.45 -22.47 13.46
CA ASP A 300 -4.42 -22.14 12.40
C ASP A 300 -3.75 -21.95 11.03
N TYR A 301 -2.43 -21.73 11.02
CA TYR A 301 -1.63 -21.56 9.81
C TYR A 301 -0.73 -22.77 9.51
N ALA A 302 -0.96 -23.92 10.15
CA ALA A 302 -0.20 -25.13 9.90
C ALA A 302 -0.35 -25.60 8.44
N THR A 303 0.75 -26.01 7.82
CA THR A 303 0.73 -26.67 6.51
C THR A 303 1.11 -28.14 6.66
N ALA A 304 0.62 -29.01 5.77
CA ALA A 304 0.83 -30.46 5.86
C ALA A 304 2.29 -30.92 5.59
N TYR A 305 3.19 -29.98 5.27
CA TYR A 305 4.61 -30.25 5.02
C TYR A 305 5.45 -29.91 6.25
N SER A 306 6.40 -30.77 6.58
CA SER A 306 7.09 -30.79 7.88
C SER A 306 8.59 -30.45 7.80
N ASP A 307 9.01 -29.57 6.88
CA ASP A 307 10.39 -29.08 6.89
C ASP A 307 10.56 -27.88 7.85
N GLU A 308 11.80 -27.59 8.22
CA GLU A 308 12.12 -26.51 9.17
C GLU A 308 11.60 -25.15 8.69
N VAL A 309 11.68 -24.89 7.38
CA VAL A 309 11.21 -23.63 6.77
C VAL A 309 9.69 -23.52 6.83
N ALA A 310 8.95 -24.62 6.69
CA ALA A 310 7.50 -24.65 6.83
C ALA A 310 7.06 -24.22 8.24
N HIS A 311 7.78 -24.66 9.27
CA HIS A 311 7.53 -24.23 10.65
C HIS A 311 7.83 -22.74 10.90
N VAL A 312 8.86 -22.19 10.26
CA VAL A 312 9.14 -20.74 10.30
C VAL A 312 8.04 -19.97 9.56
N LYS A 313 7.61 -20.44 8.39
CA LYS A 313 6.51 -19.83 7.62
C LYS A 313 5.17 -19.84 8.36
N GLN A 314 4.90 -20.87 9.15
CA GLN A 314 3.71 -20.95 10.00
C GLN A 314 3.70 -19.83 11.05
N ARG A 315 4.81 -19.63 11.75
CA ARG A 315 4.99 -18.53 12.71
C ARG A 315 4.92 -17.17 12.02
N LEU A 316 5.44 -17.06 10.79
CA LEU A 316 5.40 -15.82 10.02
C LEU A 316 3.96 -15.50 9.62
N SER A 317 3.18 -16.52 9.26
CA SER A 317 1.75 -16.38 8.99
C SER A 317 1.00 -15.88 10.22
N ALA A 318 1.24 -16.49 11.38
CA ALA A 318 0.62 -16.07 12.65
C ALA A 318 1.01 -14.64 13.03
N PHE A 319 2.28 -14.27 12.87
CA PHE A 319 2.76 -12.91 13.14
C PHE A 319 2.11 -11.86 12.23
N LEU A 320 1.90 -12.21 10.95
CA LEU A 320 1.27 -11.35 9.95
C LEU A 320 -0.26 -11.46 9.92
N ALA A 321 -0.88 -12.25 10.80
CA ALA A 321 -2.33 -12.43 10.85
C ALA A 321 -3.10 -11.12 11.01
N LEU A 322 -2.52 -10.11 11.68
CA LEU A 322 -3.14 -8.78 11.80
C LEU A 322 -3.33 -8.07 10.45
N THR A 323 -2.59 -8.46 9.41
CA THR A 323 -2.67 -7.86 8.06
C THR A 323 -3.81 -8.41 7.22
N ASN A 324 -4.56 -9.37 7.77
CA ASN A 324 -5.75 -9.92 7.15
C ASN A 324 -6.86 -8.87 7.12
N ILE A 325 -7.30 -8.49 5.92
CA ILE A 325 -8.36 -7.48 5.74
C ILE A 325 -9.69 -7.90 6.38
N GLU A 326 -9.94 -9.20 6.56
CA GLU A 326 -11.13 -9.72 7.24
C GLU A 326 -11.19 -9.37 8.74
N ASN A 327 -10.07 -8.94 9.34
CA ASN A 327 -10.04 -8.40 10.71
C ASN A 327 -10.60 -6.98 10.79
N PHE A 328 -10.88 -6.34 9.64
CA PHE A 328 -11.33 -4.98 9.54
C PHE A 328 -12.83 -4.94 9.21
N PRO A 329 -13.59 -4.00 9.80
CA PRO A 329 -15.00 -3.84 9.47
C PRO A 329 -15.16 -3.39 8.01
N ALA A 330 -16.34 -3.63 7.44
CA ALA A 330 -16.67 -3.01 6.17
C ALA A 330 -16.67 -1.47 6.31
N PRO A 331 -16.11 -0.72 5.35
CA PRO A 331 -16.10 0.74 5.41
C PRO A 331 -17.50 1.33 5.28
N ARG A 332 -17.69 2.57 5.74
CA ARG A 332 -18.99 3.28 5.65
C ARG A 332 -19.55 3.34 4.23
N ARG A 333 -18.65 3.51 3.25
CA ARG A 333 -18.95 3.49 1.81
C ARG A 333 -18.41 2.22 1.16
N GLU A 334 -18.80 1.06 1.69
CA GLU A 334 -18.49 -0.26 1.12
C GLU A 334 -18.88 -0.38 -0.35
N ASP A 335 -19.96 0.27 -0.77
CA ASP A 335 -20.40 0.38 -2.17
C ASP A 335 -19.38 1.09 -3.07
N ALA A 336 -18.51 1.90 -2.50
CA ALA A 336 -17.43 2.62 -3.18
C ALA A 336 -16.06 1.96 -2.96
N VAL A 337 -16.02 0.66 -2.64
CA VAL A 337 -14.79 -0.13 -2.60
C VAL A 337 -14.71 -1.02 -3.83
N VAL A 338 -13.58 -0.94 -4.54
CA VAL A 338 -13.28 -1.82 -5.67
C VAL A 338 -11.98 -2.57 -5.42
N PHE A 339 -12.05 -3.91 -5.41
CA PHE A 339 -10.91 -4.80 -5.45
C PHE A 339 -10.67 -5.26 -6.89
N SER A 340 -9.45 -5.11 -7.39
CA SER A 340 -9.02 -5.58 -8.71
C SER A 340 -7.96 -6.66 -8.55
N GLN A 341 -8.34 -7.93 -8.76
CA GLN A 341 -7.46 -9.08 -8.62
C GLN A 341 -6.79 -9.42 -9.96
N ALA A 342 -5.47 -9.59 -9.95
CA ALA A 342 -4.73 -10.09 -11.12
C ALA A 342 -4.91 -11.60 -11.25
N THR A 343 -5.34 -12.08 -12.42
CA THR A 343 -5.61 -13.51 -12.65
C THR A 343 -4.36 -14.37 -12.82
N GLU A 344 -3.21 -13.75 -13.11
CA GLU A 344 -1.94 -14.42 -13.38
C GLU A 344 -0.87 -14.10 -12.32
N ASP A 345 -1.27 -13.61 -11.15
CA ASP A 345 -0.35 -13.20 -10.08
C ASP A 345 0.45 -14.38 -9.52
N GLN A 346 1.76 -14.38 -9.75
CA GLN A 346 2.69 -15.35 -9.13
C GLN A 346 3.46 -14.73 -7.96
N TYR A 347 3.44 -13.42 -7.84
CA TYR A 347 4.25 -12.70 -6.86
C TYR A 347 3.71 -12.85 -5.44
N ILE A 348 2.39 -12.84 -5.30
CA ILE A 348 1.65 -13.10 -4.06
C ILE A 348 1.42 -14.60 -3.84
N GLY A 349 1.14 -15.35 -4.92
CA GLY A 349 0.76 -16.76 -4.85
C GLY A 349 -0.72 -16.97 -4.52
N ARG A 350 -1.14 -18.25 -4.42
CA ARG A 350 -2.55 -18.64 -4.25
C ARG A 350 -3.14 -18.17 -2.91
N ASN A 351 -4.32 -17.55 -2.99
CA ASN A 351 -5.04 -16.95 -1.86
C ASN A 351 -6.57 -16.96 -2.04
N ASP A 352 -7.11 -17.93 -2.78
CA ASP A 352 -8.53 -18.00 -3.14
C ASP A 352 -9.46 -18.01 -1.92
N ASP A 353 -9.11 -18.75 -0.87
CA ASP A 353 -9.89 -18.82 0.38
C ASP A 353 -10.03 -17.44 1.06
N GLN A 354 -8.96 -16.63 1.03
CA GLN A 354 -8.97 -15.29 1.62
C GLN A 354 -9.86 -14.34 0.80
N TRP A 355 -9.88 -14.49 -0.52
CA TRP A 355 -10.80 -13.74 -1.39
C TRP A 355 -12.25 -14.13 -1.16
N GLN A 356 -12.55 -15.42 -1.02
CA GLN A 356 -13.89 -15.90 -0.71
C GLN A 356 -14.39 -15.33 0.63
N LEU A 357 -13.55 -15.35 1.66
CA LEU A 357 -13.89 -14.78 2.96
C LEU A 357 -14.12 -13.26 2.87
N LEU A 358 -13.27 -12.53 2.15
CA LEU A 358 -13.44 -11.10 1.95
C LEU A 358 -14.74 -10.76 1.21
N MET A 359 -15.10 -11.50 0.16
CA MET A 359 -16.37 -11.31 -0.56
C MET A 359 -17.58 -11.54 0.34
N GLN A 360 -17.50 -12.47 1.30
CA GLN A 360 -18.56 -12.68 2.28
C GLN A 360 -18.63 -11.57 3.32
N ARG A 361 -17.46 -11.05 3.75
CA ARG A 361 -17.37 -10.00 4.77
C ARG A 361 -17.78 -8.64 4.23
N TRP A 362 -17.40 -8.32 2.99
CA TRP A 362 -17.66 -7.04 2.32
C TRP A 362 -18.50 -7.28 1.05
N PRO A 363 -19.77 -7.72 1.18
CA PRO A 363 -20.62 -8.14 0.07
C PRO A 363 -21.07 -6.99 -0.87
N ARG A 364 -20.98 -5.73 -0.45
CA ARG A 364 -21.30 -4.55 -1.27
C ARG A 364 -20.08 -4.02 -2.03
N ALA A 365 -18.86 -4.49 -1.70
CA ALA A 365 -17.68 -4.15 -2.45
C ALA A 365 -17.73 -4.78 -3.85
N THR A 366 -17.11 -4.11 -4.83
CA THR A 366 -17.00 -4.64 -6.19
C THR A 366 -15.70 -5.41 -6.35
N PHE A 367 -15.77 -6.63 -6.86
CA PHE A 367 -14.61 -7.47 -7.17
C PHE A 367 -14.45 -7.62 -8.68
N ARG A 368 -13.28 -7.24 -9.20
CA ARG A 368 -12.94 -7.28 -10.62
C ARG A 368 -11.73 -8.17 -10.85
N HIS A 369 -11.71 -8.85 -11.98
CA HIS A 369 -10.52 -9.54 -12.45
C HIS A 369 -9.80 -8.70 -13.50
N VAL A 370 -8.48 -8.69 -13.44
CA VAL A 370 -7.59 -8.06 -14.41
C VAL A 370 -6.69 -9.14 -14.96
N THR A 371 -6.71 -9.34 -16.29
CA THR A 371 -5.82 -10.27 -16.97
C THR A 371 -4.39 -9.72 -16.98
N ALA A 372 -3.67 -9.97 -15.90
CA ALA A 372 -2.31 -9.52 -15.68
C ALA A 372 -1.65 -10.39 -14.60
N GLY A 373 -0.32 -10.29 -14.51
CA GLY A 373 0.46 -10.75 -13.36
C GLY A 373 0.60 -9.61 -12.36
N HIS A 374 1.35 -9.82 -11.29
CA HIS A 374 1.52 -8.78 -10.29
C HIS A 374 2.25 -7.56 -10.88
N VAL A 375 3.39 -7.81 -11.54
CA VAL A 375 4.27 -6.77 -12.06
C VAL A 375 3.64 -6.08 -13.27
N SER A 376 3.08 -6.85 -14.21
CA SER A 376 2.39 -6.25 -15.36
C SER A 376 1.10 -5.52 -14.96
N GLY A 377 0.40 -5.99 -13.92
CA GLY A 377 -0.75 -5.31 -13.35
C GLY A 377 -0.39 -3.92 -12.82
N LEU A 378 0.76 -3.78 -12.15
CA LEU A 378 1.24 -2.50 -11.63
C LEU A 378 1.83 -1.61 -12.73
N LEU A 379 2.63 -2.16 -13.64
CA LEU A 379 3.41 -1.35 -14.59
C LEU A 379 2.68 -1.03 -15.89
N PHE A 380 1.81 -1.93 -16.38
CA PHE A 380 1.26 -1.86 -17.74
C PHE A 380 -0.22 -1.46 -17.77
N ASN A 381 -0.92 -1.61 -16.65
CA ASN A 381 -2.36 -1.41 -16.54
C ASN A 381 -2.73 -0.14 -15.75
N SER A 382 -1.84 0.87 -15.73
CA SER A 382 -2.10 2.16 -15.08
C SER A 382 -3.40 2.84 -15.55
N ASP A 383 -3.74 2.70 -16.84
CA ASP A 383 -4.96 3.32 -17.40
C ASP A 383 -6.22 2.69 -16.79
N ALA A 384 -6.22 1.37 -16.58
CA ALA A 384 -7.32 0.65 -15.94
C ALA A 384 -7.40 0.92 -14.43
N PHE A 385 -6.24 1.13 -13.78
CA PHE A 385 -6.20 1.56 -12.39
C PHE A 385 -6.78 2.98 -12.22
N VAL A 386 -6.39 3.92 -13.07
CA VAL A 386 -6.96 5.28 -13.10
C VAL A 386 -8.46 5.24 -13.34
N ALA A 387 -8.95 4.44 -14.30
CA ALA A 387 -10.37 4.27 -14.54
C ALA A 387 -11.11 3.72 -13.31
N THR A 388 -10.51 2.76 -12.61
CA THR A 388 -11.09 2.21 -11.36
C THR A 388 -11.22 3.26 -10.27
N ILE A 389 -10.24 4.16 -10.12
CA ILE A 389 -10.32 5.28 -9.17
C ILE A 389 -11.45 6.26 -9.57
N LEU A 390 -11.61 6.54 -10.87
CA LEU A 390 -12.69 7.41 -11.36
C LEU A 390 -14.09 6.79 -11.13
N ASP A 391 -14.23 5.47 -11.26
CA ASP A 391 -15.48 4.75 -10.94
C ASP A 391 -15.84 4.89 -9.45
N VAL A 392 -14.84 4.76 -8.57
CA VAL A 392 -15.01 4.96 -7.12
C VAL A 392 -15.49 6.39 -6.84
N ILE A 393 -14.85 7.41 -7.44
CA ILE A 393 -15.25 8.82 -7.30
C ILE A 393 -16.71 9.01 -7.76
N THR A 394 -17.07 8.46 -8.92
CA THR A 394 -18.44 8.53 -9.47
C THR A 394 -19.46 7.90 -8.52
N THR A 395 -19.09 6.83 -7.84
CA THR A 395 -19.95 6.18 -6.83
C THR A 395 -20.10 7.05 -5.58
N LEU A 396 -19.03 7.71 -5.13
CA LEU A 396 -19.06 8.61 -3.98
C LEU A 396 -19.95 9.84 -4.19
N GLN A 397 -20.08 10.33 -5.44
CA GLN A 397 -20.99 11.43 -5.78
C GLN A 397 -22.47 11.08 -5.60
N LYS A 398 -22.82 9.79 -5.55
CA LYS A 398 -24.17 9.33 -5.28
C LYS A 398 -24.41 9.25 -3.77
N PRO A 399 -25.64 9.52 -3.28
CA PRO A 399 -26.01 9.25 -1.90
C PRO A 399 -25.75 7.79 -1.55
N ARG A 400 -25.38 7.52 -0.31
CA ARG A 400 -25.19 6.15 0.20
C ARG A 400 -26.49 5.35 -0.02
N SER A 401 -26.39 4.22 -0.73
CA SER A 401 -27.51 3.29 -0.83
C SER A 401 -27.80 2.72 0.56
N ARG A 402 -29.06 2.89 1.00
CA ARG A 402 -29.56 2.46 2.32
C ARG A 402 -29.35 0.97 2.53
#